data_AF-A0A968ADP0-F1
#
_entry.id   AF-A0A968ADP0-F1
#
_cell.length_a   1.000
_cell.length_b   1.000
_cell.length_c   1.000
_cell.angle_alpha   90.00
_cell.angle_beta   90.00
_cell.angle_gamma   90.00
#
_symmetry.space_group_name_H-M   'P 1'
#
loop_
_entity.id
_entity.type
_entity.pdbx_description
1 polymer ?
#
loop_
_entity_poly.entity_id
_entity_poly.type
_entity_poly.pdbx_seq_one_letter_code
_entity_poly.pdbx_strand_id
1 'polypeptide(L)' 'MIVKTIGATVVVLVGFGVVILLIWVERKLAGRLQDRLGPNRAGPFGIFQPFADMIK' A
#
# COMPACT_ATOMS: atom_id res chain seq x y z
N MET A 1 -29.86 7.41 7.00
CA MET A 1 -29.08 6.26 6.48
C MET A 1 -27.92 6.69 5.59
N ILE A 2 -28.14 7.56 4.59
CA ILE A 2 -27.13 7.94 3.57
C ILE A 2 -25.80 8.44 4.16
N VAL A 3 -25.81 9.39 5.11
CA VAL A 3 -24.57 9.93 5.70
C VAL A 3 -23.77 8.87 6.47
N LYS A 4 -24.45 7.95 7.16
CA LYS A 4 -23.80 6.83 7.86
C LYS A 4 -23.12 5.86 6.88
N THR A 5 -23.78 5.56 5.76
CA THR A 5 -23.24 4.69 4.72
C THR A 5 -22.01 5.33 4.07
N ILE A 6 -22.08 6.63 3.72
CA ILE A 6 -20.95 7.37 3.15
C ILE A 6 -19.76 7.38 4.12
N GLY A 7 -20.02 7.68 5.40
CA GLY A 7 -18.98 7.67 6.43
C GLY A 7 -18.29 6.30 6.56
N ALA A 8 -19.08 5.22 6.57
CA ALA A 8 -18.53 3.86 6.62
C ALA A 8 -17.68 3.52 5.38
N THR A 9 -18.14 3.87 4.18
CA THR A 9 -17.39 3.63 2.94
C THR A 9 -16.06 4.39 2.92
N VAL A 10 -16.05 5.66 3.36
CA VAL A 10 -14.81 6.45 3.42
C VAL A 10 -13.80 5.83 4.38
N VAL A 11 -14.23 5.43 5.57
CA VAL A 11 -13.35 4.80 6.57
C VAL A 11 -12.71 3.52 6.02
N VAL A 12 -13.50 2.70 5.32
CA VAL A 12 -12.99 1.47 4.71
C VAL A 12 -11.95 1.77 3.63
N LEU A 13 -12.24 2.70 2.71
CA LEU A 13 -11.31 3.07 1.64
C LEU A 13 -9.99 3.64 2.18
N VAL A 14 -10.07 4.50 3.19
CA VAL A 14 -8.88 5.06 3.86
C VAL A 14 -8.10 3.96 4.56
N GLY A 15 -8.76 3.06 5.29
CA GLY A 15 -8.12 1.93 5.95
C GLY A 15 -7.34 1.04 4.99
N PHE A 16 -7.96 0.66 3.86
CA PHE A 16 -7.27 -0.10 2.81
C PHE A 16 -6.08 0.66 2.21
N GLY A 17 -6.21 1.97 1.98
CA GLY A 17 -5.10 2.81 1.50
C GLY A 17 -3.91 2.81 2.46
N VAL A 18 -4.17 2.91 3.77
CA VAL A 18 -3.13 2.87 4.81
C VAL A 18 -2.42 1.51 4.83
N VAL A 19 -3.17 0.40 4.77
CA VAL A 19 -2.59 -0.95 4.77
C VAL A 19 -1.67 -1.15 3.56
N ILE A 20 -2.11 -0.75 2.37
CA ILE A 20 -1.31 -0.85 1.14
C ILE A 20 0.00 -0.05 1.24
N LEU A 21 -0.06 1.15 1.80
CA LEU A 21 1.13 1.98 2.03
C LEU A 21 2.07 1.35 3.07
N LEU A 22 1.54 0.80 4.17
CA LEU A 22 2.35 0.12 5.17
C LEU A 22 3.11 -1.08 4.59
N ILE A 23 2.46 -1.89 3.76
CA ILE A 23 3.11 -3.02 3.07
C ILE A 23 4.26 -2.52 2.19
N TRP A 24 4.07 -1.42 1.47
CA TRP A 24 5.12 -0.82 0.65
C TRP A 24 6.30 -0.33 1.50
N VAL A 25 6.03 0.38 2.60
CA VAL A 25 7.06 0.90 3.53
C VAL A 25 7.82 -0.26 4.17
N GLU A 26 7.13 -1.26 4.68
CA GLU A 26 7.73 -2.42 5.34
C GLU A 26 8.71 -3.15 4.41
N ARG A 27 8.32 -3.41 3.15
CA ARG A 27 9.22 -4.02 2.17
C ARG A 27 10.42 -3.16 1.83
N LYS A 28 10.25 -1.84 1.83
CA LYS A 28 11.35 -0.91 1.59
C LYS A 28 12.32 -0.87 2.76
N LEU A 29 11.79 -0.87 3.98
CA LEU A 29 12.57 -0.92 5.22
C LEU A 29 13.32 -2.26 5.34
N ALA A 30 12.64 -3.38 5.11
CA ALA A 30 13.23 -4.72 5.13
C ALA A 30 14.34 -4.87 4.08
N GLY A 31 14.18 -4.29 2.88
CA GLY A 31 15.24 -4.22 1.88
C GLY A 31 16.47 -3.48 2.40
N ARG A 32 16.27 -2.29 3.00
CA ARG A 32 17.35 -1.48 3.59
C ARG A 32 18.07 -2.19 4.73
N LEU A 33 17.35 -2.92 5.60
CA LEU A 33 17.94 -3.70 6.68
C LEU A 33 18.78 -4.88 6.17
N GLN A 34 18.39 -5.45 5.02
CA GLN A 34 19.10 -6.56 4.37
C GLN A 34 20.15 -6.10 3.36
N ASP A 35 20.51 -4.81 3.36
CA ASP A 35 21.43 -4.17 2.41
C ASP A 35 21.12 -4.48 0.93
N ARG A 36 19.82 -4.52 0.59
CA ARG A 36 19.34 -4.70 -0.78
C ARG A 36 18.32 -3.64 -1.17
N LEU A 37 18.16 -3.41 -2.46
CA LEU A 37 17.08 -2.53 -2.92
C LEU A 37 15.71 -3.16 -2.61
N GLY A 38 14.87 -2.36 -1.94
CA GLY A 38 13.43 -2.62 -1.81
C GLY A 38 12.68 -2.45 -3.14
N PRO A 39 11.33 -2.39 -3.10
CA PRO A 39 10.49 -2.27 -4.29
C PRO A 39 10.95 -1.16 -5.23
N ASN A 40 11.24 -1.49 -6.50
CA ASN A 40 11.71 -0.52 -7.52
C ASN A 40 11.23 -0.82 -8.95
N ARG A 41 10.27 -1.75 -9.15
CA ARG A 41 9.86 -2.19 -10.51
C ARG A 41 8.52 -1.62 -10.96
N ALA A 42 7.49 -1.66 -10.12
CA ALA A 42 6.17 -1.12 -10.46
C ALA A 42 6.03 0.36 -10.05
N GLY A 43 6.34 1.26 -11.00
CA GLY A 43 6.16 2.72 -10.86
C GLY A 43 7.33 3.48 -10.23
N PRO A 44 7.23 4.83 -10.13
CA PRO A 44 8.23 5.65 -9.46
C PRO A 44 8.42 5.18 -8.01
N PHE A 45 9.66 4.91 -7.61
CA PHE A 45 10.01 4.37 -6.29
C PHE A 45 9.33 3.04 -5.90
N GLY A 46 8.72 2.33 -6.85
CA GLY A 46 8.01 1.06 -6.62
C GLY A 46 6.66 1.21 -5.92
N ILE A 47 6.02 2.38 -5.93
CA ILE A 47 4.78 2.65 -5.18
C ILE A 47 3.61 1.76 -5.63
N PHE A 48 3.56 1.40 -6.91
CA PHE A 48 2.51 0.52 -7.44
C PHE A 48 2.81 -0.97 -7.24
N GLN A 49 3.92 -1.32 -6.60
CA GLN A 49 4.28 -2.71 -6.36
C GLN A 49 3.24 -3.52 -5.57
N PRO A 50 2.60 -3.00 -4.50
CA PRO A 50 1.56 -3.73 -3.79
C PRO A 50 0.34 -4.02 -4.68
N PHE A 51 -0.02 -3.10 -5.57
CA PHE A 51 -1.13 -3.30 -6.51
C PHE A 51 -0.77 -4.35 -7.58
N ALA A 52 0.46 -4.31 -8.10
CA ALA A 52 0.94 -5.33 -9.03
C ALA A 52 0.96 -6.73 -8.39
N ASP A 53 1.31 -6.82 -7.11
CA ASP A 53 1.31 -8.09 -6.37
C ASP A 53 -0.10 -8.61 -6.06
N MET A 54 -1.13 -7.76 -6.01
CA MET A 54 -2.53 -8.19 -5.85
C MET A 54 -3.13 -8.78 -7.12
N ILE A 55 -2.64 -8.38 -8.30
CA ILE A 55 -3.14 -8.82 -9.60
C ILE A 55 -2.47 -10.14 -10.01
N LYS A 56 -1.23 -10.35 -9.56
CA LYS A 56 -0.46 -11.58 -9.81
C LYS A 56 -1.04 -12.76 -9.03
#